data_AF-A0A7V9PAD3-F1
#
_entry.id   AF-A0A7V9PAD3-F1
#
_cell.length_a   1.000
_cell.length_b   1.000
_cell.length_c   1.000
_cell.angle_alpha   90.00
_cell.angle_beta   90.00
_cell.angle_gamma   90.00
#
_symmetry.space_group_name_H-M   'P 1'
#
loop_
_entity.id
_entity.type
_entity.pdbx_description
1 polymer ?
#
loop_
_entity_poly.entity_id
_entity_poly.type
_entity_poly.pdbx_seq_one_letter_code
_entity_poly.pdbx_strand_id
1 'polypeptide(L)'
;MKLKFLLLCTAFLLYSCVSAIAQNQYILSPCNLSKSQKFVGDRLRLPLPKGTIVKKGRDIDYENYYVGFGKKKNRVWLSGIHGPTASGGKVSKDWLSTSSDITQRTWKFGKDEGVDTKGKLANGNYWRYLGRLGEEIKYYDVPSEAATYFDSIIKGLCYQEWKQ
;
A
#
# COMPACT_ATOMS: atom_id res chain seq x y z
N MET A 1 -29.81 -5.45 68.42
CA MET A 1 -28.85 -6.56 68.23
C MET A 1 -29.22 -7.28 66.94
N LYS A 2 -28.29 -7.35 65.96
CA LYS A 2 -28.33 -8.16 64.71
C LYS A 2 -29.35 -7.72 63.63
N LEU A 3 -29.15 -7.81 62.30
CA LEU A 3 -28.02 -8.09 61.41
C LEU A 3 -28.56 -7.98 59.94
N LYS A 4 -27.86 -7.23 59.07
CA LYS A 4 -27.58 -7.34 57.60
C LYS A 4 -28.55 -8.07 56.63
N PHE A 5 -28.66 -7.52 55.39
CA PHE A 5 -28.41 -8.11 54.04
C PHE A 5 -29.22 -7.31 52.98
N LEU A 6 -28.68 -6.39 52.18
CA LEU A 6 -27.74 -6.51 51.04
C LEU A 6 -28.18 -7.48 49.95
N LEU A 7 -28.67 -6.97 48.80
CA LEU A 7 -28.47 -7.60 47.50
C LEU A 7 -28.61 -6.56 46.37
N LEU A 8 -27.44 -6.02 45.97
CA LEU A 8 -27.20 -5.37 44.69
C LEU A 8 -27.18 -6.46 43.61
N CYS A 9 -28.05 -6.37 42.61
CA CYS A 9 -27.91 -7.10 41.35
C CYS A 9 -27.29 -6.17 40.29
N THR A 10 -25.97 -5.99 40.35
CA THR A 10 -25.20 -5.41 39.25
C THR A 10 -24.90 -6.49 38.22
N ALA A 11 -25.66 -6.50 37.12
CA ALA A 11 -25.36 -7.29 35.93
C ALA A 11 -24.17 -6.66 35.20
N PHE A 12 -22.98 -7.23 35.38
CA PHE A 12 -21.80 -6.93 34.57
C PHE A 12 -21.92 -7.64 33.21
N LEU A 13 -22.34 -6.91 32.18
CA LEU A 13 -22.17 -7.33 30.78
C LEU A 13 -20.69 -7.17 30.41
N LEU A 14 -19.94 -8.27 30.49
CA LEU A 14 -18.58 -8.37 29.96
C LEU A 14 -18.64 -8.36 28.42
N TYR A 15 -18.70 -7.18 27.83
CA TYR A 15 -18.37 -6.98 26.42
C TYR A 15 -16.89 -7.28 26.23
N SER A 16 -16.60 -8.49 25.75
CA SER A 16 -15.25 -8.88 25.35
C SER A 16 -14.92 -8.10 24.07
N CYS A 17 -14.23 -6.97 24.21
CA CYS A 17 -13.59 -6.30 23.07
C CYS A 17 -12.49 -7.24 22.55
N VAL A 18 -12.82 -8.03 21.52
CA VAL A 18 -11.81 -8.72 20.73
C VAL A 18 -11.05 -7.63 19.97
N SER A 19 -9.97 -7.14 20.56
CA SER A 19 -9.01 -6.29 19.85
C SER A 19 -8.34 -7.17 18.79
N ALA A 20 -8.86 -7.11 17.57
CA ALA A 20 -8.14 -7.62 16.41
C ALA A 20 -6.83 -6.84 16.32
N ILE A 21 -5.72 -7.47 16.71
CA ILE A 21 -4.38 -6.93 16.48
C ILE A 21 -4.23 -6.84 14.96
N ALA A 22 -4.34 -5.63 14.42
CA ALA A 22 -4.09 -5.39 13.02
C ALA A 22 -2.68 -5.87 12.69
N GLN A 23 -2.55 -6.78 11.71
CA GLN A 23 -1.24 -7.26 11.27
C GLN A 23 -0.44 -6.09 10.71
N ASN A 24 0.56 -5.64 11.46
CA ASN A 24 1.50 -4.59 11.05
C ASN A 24 2.55 -5.09 10.03
N GLN A 25 2.49 -6.37 9.63
CA GLN A 25 3.37 -7.00 8.66
C GLN A 25 2.63 -8.03 7.79
N TYR A 26 2.99 -8.15 6.52
CA TYR A 26 2.53 -9.23 5.63
C TYR A 26 3.66 -9.77 4.75
N ILE A 27 3.49 -10.97 4.21
CA ILE A 27 4.47 -11.62 3.33
C ILE A 27 4.02 -11.43 1.87
N LEU A 28 4.92 -10.97 1.00
CA LEU A 28 4.66 -10.94 -0.43
C LEU A 28 4.79 -12.35 -1.02
N SER A 29 3.96 -12.64 -2.02
CA SER A 29 4.09 -13.88 -2.80
C SER A 29 5.14 -13.72 -3.89
N PRO A 30 5.86 -14.80 -4.27
CA PRO A 30 6.73 -14.76 -5.43
C PRO A 30 5.90 -14.56 -6.71
N CYS A 31 6.49 -13.91 -7.70
CA CYS A 31 5.81 -13.72 -8.98
C CYS A 31 5.66 -15.04 -9.74
N ASN A 32 4.41 -15.40 -10.04
CA ASN A 32 4.10 -16.40 -11.06
C ASN A 32 4.00 -15.70 -12.41
N LEU A 33 5.13 -15.59 -13.11
CA LEU A 33 5.23 -14.95 -14.41
C LEU A 33 4.58 -15.84 -15.49
N SER A 34 3.25 -15.83 -15.56
CA SER A 34 2.54 -16.41 -16.70
C SER A 34 2.76 -15.54 -17.95
N LYS A 35 2.86 -16.18 -19.13
CA LYS A 35 3.15 -15.48 -20.39
C LYS A 35 2.04 -14.49 -20.81
N SER A 36 0.82 -14.63 -20.31
CA SER A 36 -0.33 -13.81 -20.71
C SER A 36 -0.52 -12.55 -19.88
N GLN A 37 0.08 -12.48 -18.68
CA GLN A 37 -0.09 -11.36 -17.75
C GLN A 37 0.99 -10.29 -17.97
N LYS A 38 0.58 -9.03 -18.16
CA LYS A 38 1.50 -7.90 -18.26
C LYS A 38 1.89 -7.39 -16.86
N PHE A 39 3.14 -6.98 -16.71
CA PHE A 39 3.67 -6.43 -15.46
C PHE A 39 4.50 -5.16 -15.69
N VAL A 40 4.66 -4.38 -14.62
CA VAL A 40 5.60 -3.25 -14.47
C VAL A 40 6.31 -3.33 -13.11
N GLY A 41 7.42 -2.60 -12.94
CA GLY A 41 8.30 -2.67 -11.76
C GLY A 41 9.49 -3.61 -11.97
N ASP A 42 10.40 -3.63 -11.01
CA ASP A 42 11.59 -4.49 -10.99
C ASP A 42 11.38 -5.68 -10.06
N ARG A 43 11.64 -5.50 -8.75
CA ARG A 43 11.38 -6.56 -7.77
C ARG A 43 9.92 -6.53 -7.34
N LEU A 44 9.37 -5.33 -7.15
CA LEU A 44 7.97 -5.11 -6.82
C LEU A 44 7.13 -5.06 -8.11
N ARG A 45 6.66 -6.22 -8.55
CA ARG A 45 5.96 -6.37 -9.84
C ARG A 45 4.46 -6.21 -9.71
N LEU A 46 3.91 -5.21 -10.40
CA LEU A 46 2.46 -4.98 -10.47
C LEU A 46 1.83 -5.68 -11.67
N PRO A 47 0.85 -6.59 -11.47
CA PRO A 47 0.07 -7.13 -12.57
C PRO A 47 -0.87 -6.06 -13.12
N LEU A 48 -0.87 -5.89 -14.44
CA LEU A 48 -1.70 -4.90 -15.10
C LEU A 48 -2.97 -5.54 -15.66
N PRO A 49 -4.17 -5.04 -15.28
CA PRO A 49 -5.41 -5.40 -15.95
C PRO A 49 -5.34 -5.18 -17.47
N LYS A 50 -6.09 -5.96 -18.24
CA LYS A 50 -6.17 -5.77 -19.70
C LYS A 50 -6.71 -4.37 -20.01
N GLY A 51 -6.10 -3.70 -20.99
CA GLY A 51 -6.49 -2.34 -21.39
C GLY A 51 -5.98 -1.22 -20.47
N THR A 52 -5.17 -1.55 -19.46
CA THR A 52 -4.54 -0.55 -18.60
C THR A 52 -3.67 0.40 -19.41
N ILE A 53 -3.81 1.70 -19.14
CA ILE A 53 -2.97 2.72 -19.76
C ILE A 53 -1.66 2.82 -18.99
N VAL A 54 -0.55 2.64 -19.70
CA VAL A 54 0.79 2.65 -19.11
C VAL A 54 1.68 3.64 -19.87
N LYS A 55 2.45 4.42 -19.13
CA LYS A 55 3.62 5.15 -19.65
C LYS A 55 4.87 4.59 -18.97
N LYS A 56 5.99 4.59 -19.68
CA LYS A 56 7.30 4.20 -19.16
C LYS A 56 8.35 5.24 -19.55
N GLY A 57 9.36 5.41 -18.71
CA GLY A 57 10.58 6.14 -19.01
C GLY A 57 11.77 5.35 -18.47
N ARG A 58 12.93 5.58 -19.07
CA ARG A 58 14.18 4.91 -18.72
C ARG A 58 15.35 5.82 -19.03
N ASP A 59 16.32 5.87 -18.13
CA ASP A 59 17.67 6.36 -18.40
C ASP A 59 18.70 5.23 -18.17
N ILE A 60 19.95 5.55 -17.85
CA ILE A 60 21.03 4.55 -17.75
C ILE A 60 20.81 3.61 -16.56
N ASP A 61 20.34 4.14 -15.43
CA ASP A 61 20.32 3.45 -14.13
C ASP A 61 18.95 3.50 -13.44
N TYR A 62 17.95 4.15 -14.05
CA TYR A 62 16.59 4.24 -13.56
C TYR A 62 15.56 3.85 -14.63
N GLU A 63 14.50 3.18 -14.18
CA GLU A 63 13.27 3.05 -14.95
C GLU A 63 12.08 3.53 -14.10
N ASN A 64 11.18 4.27 -14.73
CA ASN A 64 9.92 4.68 -14.13
C ASN A 64 8.73 4.26 -15.00
N TYR A 65 7.59 4.11 -14.35
CA TYR A 65 6.34 3.80 -15.02
C TYR A 65 5.17 4.52 -14.36
N TYR A 66 4.10 4.70 -15.14
CA TYR A 66 2.87 5.33 -14.70
C TYR A 66 1.67 4.53 -15.18
N VAL A 67 0.76 4.21 -14.26
CA VAL A 67 -0.51 3.53 -14.52
C VAL A 67 -1.66 4.53 -14.37
N GLY A 68 -2.40 4.75 -15.45
CA GLY A 68 -3.37 5.84 -15.52
C GLY A 68 -4.80 5.41 -15.22
N PHE A 69 -5.52 6.22 -14.44
CA PHE A 69 -6.96 6.08 -14.21
C PHE A 69 -7.73 7.32 -14.73
N GLY A 70 -8.86 7.08 -15.39
CA GLY A 70 -9.74 8.15 -15.88
C GLY A 70 -9.43 8.70 -17.29
N LYS A 71 -10.23 9.69 -17.68
CA LYS A 71 -10.20 10.34 -19.01
C LYS A 71 -8.92 11.16 -19.20
N LYS A 72 -8.47 11.32 -20.45
CA LYS A 72 -7.20 11.99 -20.80
C LYS A 72 -6.96 13.34 -20.08
N LYS A 73 -8.00 14.19 -19.95
CA LYS A 73 -7.88 15.52 -19.33
C LYS A 73 -7.77 15.52 -17.80
N ASN A 74 -8.33 14.53 -17.12
CA ASN A 74 -8.38 14.43 -15.65
C ASN A 74 -7.72 13.15 -15.15
N ARG A 75 -6.71 12.67 -15.88
CA ARG A 75 -6.07 11.39 -15.58
C ARG A 75 -5.16 11.55 -14.38
N VAL A 76 -5.40 10.74 -13.37
CA VAL A 76 -4.49 10.57 -12.23
C VAL A 76 -3.64 9.32 -12.42
N TRP A 77 -2.53 9.24 -11.70
CA TRP A 77 -1.50 8.25 -11.95
C TRP A 77 -1.05 7.58 -10.66
N LEU A 78 -0.98 6.25 -10.69
CA LEU A 78 -0.02 5.50 -9.90
C LEU A 78 1.33 5.59 -10.62
N SER A 79 2.38 5.84 -9.86
CA SER A 79 3.76 5.92 -10.35
C SER A 79 4.61 4.88 -9.65
N GLY A 80 5.63 4.38 -10.34
CA GLY A 80 6.69 3.61 -9.71
C GLY A 80 8.03 3.90 -10.36
N ILE A 81 9.09 3.72 -9.60
CA ILE A 81 10.47 3.93 -10.02
C ILE A 81 11.38 2.91 -9.34
N HIS A 82 12.38 2.42 -10.07
CA HIS A 82 13.44 1.57 -9.53
C HIS A 82 14.81 1.96 -10.08
N GLY A 83 15.85 1.69 -9.29
CA GLY A 83 17.25 2.06 -9.55
C GLY A 83 18.04 2.20 -8.25
N PRO A 84 19.38 2.27 -8.28
CA PRO A 84 20.22 2.20 -7.07
C PRO A 84 19.82 3.14 -5.92
N THR A 85 19.36 4.36 -6.26
CA THR A 85 18.88 5.34 -5.28
C THR A 85 17.49 5.89 -5.61
N ALA A 86 16.66 5.12 -6.32
CA ALA A 86 15.37 5.58 -6.81
C ALA A 86 14.37 5.90 -5.69
N SER A 87 14.53 5.24 -4.55
CA SER A 87 13.73 5.48 -3.35
C SER A 87 14.57 5.35 -2.10
N GLY A 88 14.27 6.16 -1.10
CA GLY A 88 14.83 6.05 0.25
C GLY A 88 14.08 5.05 1.15
N GLY A 89 13.09 4.31 0.62
CA GLY A 89 12.33 3.34 1.42
C GLY A 89 11.43 3.96 2.50
N LYS A 90 11.06 5.24 2.35
CA LYS A 90 10.32 6.00 3.36
C LYS A 90 9.26 6.91 2.76
N VAL A 91 8.16 7.06 3.48
CA VAL A 91 7.08 8.00 3.14
C VAL A 91 7.57 9.45 3.33
N SER A 92 7.12 10.37 2.46
CA SER A 92 7.38 11.79 2.66
C SER A 92 6.77 12.28 3.97
N LYS A 93 7.52 13.08 4.74
CA LYS A 93 7.03 13.70 5.98
C LYS A 93 5.82 14.60 5.72
N ASP A 94 5.79 15.26 4.56
CA ASP A 94 4.69 16.16 4.19
C ASP A 94 3.38 15.39 4.04
N TRP A 95 3.42 14.19 3.46
CA TRP A 95 2.24 13.33 3.31
C TRP A 95 1.70 12.91 4.67
N LEU A 96 2.59 12.54 5.59
CA LEU A 96 2.22 12.17 6.96
C LEU A 96 1.60 13.38 7.69
N SER A 97 2.21 14.56 7.59
CA SER A 97 1.77 15.77 8.31
C SER A 97 0.44 16.34 7.83
N THR A 98 0.06 16.07 6.57
CA THR A 98 -1.17 16.60 5.95
C THR A 98 -2.32 15.59 5.93
N SER A 99 -2.10 14.40 6.50
CA SER A 99 -3.09 13.33 6.53
C SER A 99 -4.01 13.45 7.73
N SER A 100 -5.31 13.22 7.51
CA SER A 100 -6.29 13.02 8.57
C SER A 100 -6.27 11.59 9.09
N ASP A 101 -5.97 10.61 8.24
CA ASP A 101 -5.87 9.19 8.60
C ASP A 101 -4.61 8.56 8.00
N ILE A 102 -3.93 7.69 8.77
CA ILE A 102 -2.74 6.96 8.32
C ILE A 102 -2.83 5.51 8.76
N THR A 103 -2.53 4.59 7.86
CA THR A 103 -2.29 3.17 8.18
C THR A 103 -0.94 2.79 7.62
N GLN A 104 -0.06 2.29 8.50
CA GLN A 104 1.26 1.79 8.12
C GLN A 104 1.35 0.29 8.40
N ARG A 105 1.90 -0.43 7.43
CA ARG A 105 2.33 -1.82 7.57
C ARG A 105 3.72 -1.98 6.97
N THR A 106 4.33 -3.12 7.23
CA THR A 106 5.55 -3.57 6.57
C THR A 106 5.24 -4.79 5.72
N TRP A 107 6.08 -5.04 4.72
CA TRP A 107 6.03 -6.27 3.95
C TRP A 107 7.38 -6.97 3.99
N LYS A 108 7.38 -8.29 3.83
CA LYS A 108 8.59 -9.12 3.75
C LYS A 108 8.55 -10.07 2.58
N PHE A 109 9.73 -10.36 2.03
CA PHE A 109 9.98 -11.44 1.08
C PHE A 109 11.41 -11.97 1.30
N GLY A 110 11.55 -13.19 1.84
CA GLY A 110 12.86 -13.71 2.20
C GLY A 110 13.58 -12.79 3.20
N LYS A 111 14.74 -12.24 2.80
CA LYS A 111 15.51 -11.24 3.56
C LYS A 111 15.17 -9.79 3.21
N ASP A 112 14.42 -9.57 2.13
CA ASP A 112 13.98 -8.24 1.73
C ASP A 112 12.74 -7.83 2.51
N GLU A 113 12.67 -6.55 2.85
CA GLU A 113 11.52 -5.95 3.50
C GLU A 113 11.32 -4.51 3.03
N GLY A 114 10.14 -3.97 3.33
CA GLY A 114 9.81 -2.59 3.02
C GLY A 114 8.57 -2.09 3.72
N VAL A 115 8.17 -0.88 3.35
CA VAL A 115 7.05 -0.15 3.95
C VAL A 115 5.88 -0.15 2.98
N ASP A 116 4.66 -0.31 3.52
CA ASP A 116 3.38 -0.09 2.85
C ASP A 116 2.53 0.81 3.73
N THR A 117 2.46 2.10 3.39
CA THR A 117 1.72 3.11 4.12
C THR A 117 0.70 3.76 3.20
N LYS A 118 -0.52 3.90 3.68
CA LYS A 118 -1.56 4.68 3.00
C LYS A 118 -2.22 5.65 3.95
N GLY A 119 -2.82 6.69 3.39
CA GLY A 119 -3.54 7.66 4.18
C GLY A 119 -4.59 8.41 3.39
N LYS A 120 -5.30 9.25 4.12
CA LYS A 120 -6.33 10.15 3.62
C LYS A 120 -5.93 11.57 3.97
N LEU A 121 -6.02 12.48 3.00
CA LEU A 121 -5.75 13.90 3.17
C LEU A 121 -6.99 14.62 3.73
N ALA A 122 -6.78 15.81 4.28
CA ALA A 122 -7.87 16.65 4.78
C ALA A 122 -8.93 17.00 3.72
N ASN A 123 -8.55 17.05 2.44
CA ASN A 123 -9.47 17.27 1.31
C ASN A 123 -10.32 16.02 0.94
N GLY A 124 -10.12 14.89 1.63
CA GLY A 124 -10.83 13.64 1.39
C GLY A 124 -10.19 12.72 0.35
N ASN A 125 -9.14 13.16 -0.34
CA ASN A 125 -8.39 12.35 -1.29
C ASN A 125 -7.42 11.40 -0.57
N TYR A 126 -6.87 10.46 -1.33
CA TYR A 126 -6.08 9.34 -0.81
C TYR A 126 -4.68 9.34 -1.40
N TRP A 127 -3.77 8.72 -0.66
CA TRP A 127 -2.43 8.42 -1.09
C TRP A 127 -1.99 7.06 -0.58
N ARG A 128 -1.02 6.47 -1.27
CA ARG A 128 -0.33 5.26 -0.82
C ARG A 128 1.11 5.27 -1.30
N TYR A 129 1.98 4.77 -0.45
CA TYR A 129 3.38 4.52 -0.70
C TYR A 129 3.67 3.06 -0.35
N LEU A 130 4.27 2.34 -1.27
CA LEU A 130 4.81 1.01 -1.04
C LEU A 130 6.23 0.97 -1.61
N GLY A 131 7.24 0.67 -0.81
CA GLY A 131 8.60 0.64 -1.31
C GLY A 131 9.65 0.19 -0.31
N ARG A 132 10.88 0.14 -0.80
CA ARG A 132 12.12 -0.15 -0.07
C ARG A 132 13.24 0.74 -0.64
N LEU A 133 14.45 0.59 -0.12
CA LEU A 133 15.61 1.23 -0.75
C LEU A 133 15.71 0.80 -2.23
N GLY A 134 15.74 1.79 -3.12
CA GLY A 134 15.92 1.60 -4.56
C GLY A 134 14.69 1.21 -5.38
N GLU A 135 13.50 1.06 -4.77
CA GLU A 135 12.25 0.83 -5.52
C GLU A 135 11.03 1.31 -4.74
N GLU A 136 10.14 2.06 -5.41
CA GLU A 136 8.87 2.49 -4.85
C GLU A 136 7.71 2.49 -5.84
N ILE A 137 6.51 2.42 -5.28
CA ILE A 137 5.21 2.46 -5.94
C ILE A 137 4.35 3.43 -5.13
N LYS A 138 3.79 4.46 -5.78
CA LYS A 138 3.00 5.47 -5.07
C LYS A 138 1.94 6.16 -5.92
N TYR A 139 0.90 6.62 -5.26
CA TYR A 139 -0.02 7.65 -5.75
C TYR A 139 -0.28 8.65 -4.64
N TYR A 140 -0.63 9.89 -5.00
CA TYR A 140 -0.86 10.97 -4.05
C TYR A 140 -2.01 11.86 -4.50
N ASP A 141 -2.81 12.31 -3.54
CA ASP A 141 -3.93 13.24 -3.75
C ASP A 141 -4.88 12.81 -4.88
N VAL A 142 -5.32 11.54 -4.83
CA VAL A 142 -6.25 10.97 -5.82
C VAL A 142 -7.63 10.74 -5.22
N PRO A 143 -8.72 10.88 -6.02
CA PRO A 143 -10.08 10.61 -5.54
C PRO A 143 -10.26 9.13 -5.17
N SER A 144 -11.28 8.83 -4.36
CA SER A 144 -11.53 7.48 -3.81
C SER A 144 -11.64 6.39 -4.88
N GLU A 145 -12.28 6.68 -6.01
CA GLU A 145 -12.42 5.73 -7.13
C GLU A 145 -11.06 5.35 -7.73
N ALA A 146 -10.19 6.34 -7.92
CA ALA A 146 -8.84 6.11 -8.42
C ALA A 146 -7.99 5.35 -7.41
N ALA A 147 -8.09 5.71 -6.13
CA ALA A 147 -7.41 5.01 -5.04
C ALA A 147 -7.81 3.53 -4.98
N THR A 148 -9.11 3.26 -5.12
CA THR A 148 -9.66 1.89 -5.13
C THR A 148 -9.11 1.09 -6.31
N TYR A 149 -9.08 1.68 -7.51
CA TYR A 149 -8.49 1.06 -8.69
C TYR A 149 -7.01 0.76 -8.49
N PHE A 150 -6.22 1.74 -8.03
CA PHE A 150 -4.79 1.55 -7.78
C PHE A 150 -4.51 0.53 -6.67
N ASP A 151 -5.28 0.55 -5.59
CA ASP A 151 -5.18 -0.43 -4.51
C ASP A 151 -5.48 -1.85 -4.99
N SER A 152 -6.39 -2.04 -5.96
CA SER A 152 -6.65 -3.34 -6.56
C SER A 152 -5.43 -3.87 -7.35
N ILE A 153 -4.68 -2.98 -8.01
CA ILE A 153 -3.46 -3.32 -8.73
C ILE A 153 -2.35 -3.67 -7.73
N ILE A 154 -2.17 -2.84 -6.69
CA ILE A 154 -1.19 -3.07 -5.62
C ILE A 154 -1.51 -4.35 -4.83
N LYS A 155 -2.80 -4.71 -4.67
CA LYS A 155 -3.18 -5.97 -4.03
C LYS A 155 -2.68 -7.20 -4.80
N GLY A 156 -2.53 -7.10 -6.12
CA GLY A 156 -1.96 -8.16 -6.96
C GLY A 156 -0.42 -8.17 -7.00
N LEU A 157 0.24 -7.24 -6.29
CA LEU A 157 1.69 -7.14 -6.25
C LEU A 157 2.34 -8.48 -5.86
N CYS A 158 3.40 -8.84 -6.57
CA CYS A 158 4.25 -9.97 -6.25
C CYS A 158 5.72 -9.54 -6.22
N TYR A 159 6.58 -10.38 -5.64
CA TYR A 159 8.01 -10.15 -5.57
C TYR A 159 8.77 -11.00 -6.59
N GLN A 160 9.65 -10.37 -7.38
CA GLN A 160 10.54 -11.04 -8.31
C GLN A 160 11.95 -11.12 -7.70
N GLU A 161 12.38 -12.32 -7.35
CA GLU A 161 13.79 -12.55 -7.02
C GLU A 161 14.65 -12.39 -8.27
N TRP A 162 15.80 -11.74 -8.08
CA TRP A 162 16.90 -11.83 -9.02
C TRP A 162 17.47 -13.24 -8.91
N LYS A 163 17.35 -14.02 -9.98
CA LYS A 163 18.17 -15.23 -10.12
C LYS A 163 19.58 -14.74 -10.42
N GLN A 164 20.48 -14.88 -9.44
CA GLN A 164 21.91 -14.74 -9.67
C GLN A 164 22.38 -15.78 -10.69
#